data_AF-A0A5N6X5Z3-F1
#
_entry.id   AF-A0A5N6X5Z3-F1
#
_cell.length_a   1.000
_cell.length_b   1.000
_cell.length_c   1.000
_cell.angle_alpha   90.00
_cell.angle_beta   90.00
_cell.angle_gamma   90.00
#
_symmetry.space_group_name_H-M   'P 1'
#
loop_
_entity.id
_entity.type
_entity.pdbx_description
1 polymer ?
#
loop_
_entity_poly.entity_id
_entity_poly.type
_entity_poly.pdbx_seq_one_letter_code
_entity_poly.pdbx_strand_id
1 'polypeptide(L)'
;MFSVEIDGSSTPVRVIYDRPNDDTLDTENDMGPAGGLLAAHRFDPQATWLVVACDYPFLSVSDLHHLQQEMVGPVTCFQNADGFCEPLLGIWSPEAMLVLDQNVRKGDWGPKSVVRQCSGKTIRPRDDRCLFNMNTPADLDTVLKLKDCLDSGM
;
A
#
# COMPACT_ATOMS: atom_id res chain seq x y z
N MET A 1 3.63 -1.07 21.42
CA MET A 1 4.66 -1.61 20.51
C MET A 1 4.82 -3.07 20.89
N PHE A 2 4.64 -3.96 19.93
CA PHE A 2 4.82 -5.40 20.13
C PHE A 2 5.83 -5.90 19.09
N SER A 3 6.29 -7.14 19.21
CA SER A 3 7.18 -7.74 18.22
C SER A 3 6.55 -9.00 17.64
N VAL A 4 6.89 -9.30 16.39
CA VAL A 4 6.56 -10.56 15.74
C VAL A 4 7.86 -11.31 15.49
N GLU A 5 7.89 -12.58 15.85
CA GLU A 5 9.02 -13.47 15.58
C GLU A 5 8.86 -14.07 14.18
N ILE A 6 9.86 -13.85 13.32
CA ILE A 6 9.91 -14.37 11.95
C ILE A 6 11.30 -14.98 11.75
N ASP A 7 11.38 -16.28 11.46
CA ASP A 7 12.63 -17.01 11.23
C ASP A 7 13.70 -16.79 12.32
N GLY A 8 13.28 -16.71 13.58
CA GLY A 8 14.15 -16.47 14.74
C GLY A 8 14.63 -15.02 14.89
N SER A 9 14.09 -14.09 14.09
CA SER A 9 14.32 -12.65 14.21
C SER A 9 13.08 -11.94 14.79
N SER A 10 13.32 -11.11 15.80
CA SER A 10 12.27 -10.29 16.41
C SER A 10 12.10 -8.98 15.64
N THR A 11 10.95 -8.81 14.98
CA THR A 11 10.63 -7.61 14.20
C THR A 11 9.67 -6.73 15.00
N PRO A 12 10.03 -5.47 15.31
CA PRO A 12 9.13 -4.56 16.01
C PRO A 12 7.96 -4.16 15.12
N VAL A 13 6.75 -4.28 15.65
CA VAL A 13 5.51 -3.88 15.01
C VAL A 13 4.84 -2.76 15.80
N ARG A 14 4.38 -1.75 15.05
CA ARG A 14 3.65 -0.61 15.57
C ARG A 14 2.35 -0.44 14.82
N VAL A 15 1.26 -0.34 15.59
CA VAL A 15 -0.03 0.10 15.05
C VAL A 15 -0.06 1.62 15.09
N ILE A 16 -0.37 2.22 13.95
CA ILE A 16 -0.56 3.66 13.78
C ILE A 16 -2.01 3.87 13.40
N TYR A 17 -2.71 4.74 14.12
CA TYR A 17 -4.08 5.12 13.80
C TYR A 17 -4.05 6.42 12.98
N ASP A 18 -4.96 6.52 12.01
CA ASP A 18 -5.10 7.65 11.08
C ASP A 18 -5.84 8.86 11.65
N ARG A 19 -6.19 8.81 12.93
CA ARG A 19 -6.86 9.90 13.64
C ARG A 19 -5.99 11.16 13.67
N PRO A 20 -6.56 12.34 13.39
CA PRO A 20 -5.85 13.59 13.62
C PRO A 20 -5.58 13.78 15.13
N ASN A 21 -4.42 14.34 15.47
CA ASN A 21 -4.08 14.76 16.84
C ASN A 21 -4.76 16.10 17.24
N ASP A 22 -5.55 16.68 16.33
CA ASP A 22 -6.12 18.01 16.45
C ASP A 22 -7.65 17.88 16.50
N ASP A 23 -8.23 18.20 17.66
CA ASP A 23 -9.68 18.17 17.94
C ASP A 23 -10.48 19.18 17.06
N THR A 24 -9.81 19.89 16.14
CA THR A 24 -10.38 20.94 15.28
C THR A 24 -10.68 20.51 13.84
N LEU A 25 -10.22 19.33 13.41
CA LEU A 25 -10.64 18.73 12.14
C LEU A 25 -11.87 17.86 12.41
N ASP A 26 -13.00 18.20 11.80
CA ASP A 26 -14.21 17.37 11.83
C ASP A 26 -13.83 15.91 11.57
N THR A 27 -13.99 15.09 12.61
CA THR A 27 -13.62 13.67 12.68
C THR A 27 -14.52 12.78 11.83
N GLU A 28 -15.35 13.36 10.98
CA GLU A 28 -16.37 12.66 10.19
C GLU A 28 -15.92 12.29 8.77
N ASN A 29 -14.80 12.83 8.26
CA ASN A 29 -14.35 12.52 6.91
C ASN A 29 -13.34 11.37 6.90
N ASP A 30 -13.84 10.18 6.59
CA ASP A 30 -13.02 9.03 6.18
C ASP A 30 -12.21 9.40 4.94
N MET A 31 -10.90 9.64 5.12
CA MET A 31 -9.95 9.94 4.04
C MET A 31 -9.53 8.67 3.27
N GLY A 32 -10.08 7.51 3.62
CA GLY A 32 -9.71 6.22 3.07
C GLY A 32 -8.21 5.96 3.21
N PRO A 33 -7.57 5.33 2.20
CA PRO A 33 -6.16 4.99 2.26
C PRO A 33 -5.20 6.18 2.47
N ALA A 34 -5.59 7.40 2.09
CA ALA A 34 -4.77 8.58 2.34
C ALA A 34 -4.62 8.87 3.83
N GLY A 35 -5.63 8.57 4.64
CA GLY A 35 -5.56 8.70 6.10
C GLY A 35 -4.40 7.88 6.67
N GLY A 36 -4.33 6.60 6.30
CA GLY A 36 -3.26 5.69 6.72
C GLY A 36 -1.87 6.13 6.24
N LEU A 37 -1.74 6.52 4.98
CA LEU A 37 -0.47 7.02 4.41
C LEU A 37 0.02 8.28 5.15
N LEU A 38 -0.87 9.24 5.40
CA LEU A 38 -0.53 10.46 6.13
C LEU A 38 -0.24 10.18 7.60
N ALA A 39 -0.86 9.17 8.21
CA ALA A 39 -0.53 8.74 9.56
C ALA A 39 0.91 8.19 9.63
N ALA A 40 1.31 7.36 8.67
CA ALA A 40 2.67 6.88 8.54
C ALA A 40 3.66 8.04 8.30
N HIS A 41 3.32 8.99 7.42
CA HIS A 41 4.14 10.17 7.18
C HIS A 41 4.31 11.07 8.41
N ARG A 42 3.24 11.29 9.19
CA ARG A 42 3.33 12.04 10.47
C ARG A 42 4.19 11.33 11.49
N PHE A 43 4.18 9.99 11.49
CA PHE A 43 4.99 9.19 12.39
C PHE A 43 6.49 9.29 12.06
N ASP A 44 6.85 9.17 10.77
CA ASP A 44 8.21 9.42 10.30
C ASP A 44 8.19 10.20 8.97
N PRO A 45 8.41 11.54 9.03
CA PRO A 45 8.38 12.40 7.86
C PRO A 45 9.53 12.19 6.88
N GLN A 46 10.60 11.49 7.30
CA GLN A 46 11.80 11.26 6.49
C GLN A 46 11.85 9.84 5.91
N ALA A 47 11.00 8.93 6.39
CA ALA A 47 10.95 7.56 5.91
C ALA A 47 10.42 7.44 4.47
N THR A 48 11.01 6.50 3.74
CA THR A 48 10.40 5.93 2.53
C THR A 48 9.60 4.70 2.93
N TRP A 49 8.34 4.65 2.53
CA TRP A 49 7.39 3.61 2.95
C TRP A 49 7.13 2.61 1.84
N LEU A 50 7.36 1.32 2.09
CA LEU A 50 6.75 0.25 1.31
C LEU A 50 5.32 0.04 1.81
N VAL A 51 4.35 0.24 0.93
CA VAL A 51 2.92 0.22 1.21
C VAL A 51 2.30 -1.01 0.57
N VAL A 52 1.52 -1.74 1.38
CA VAL A 52 0.75 -2.91 0.98
C VAL A 52 -0.61 -2.84 1.66
N ALA A 53 -1.70 -2.86 0.89
CA ALA A 53 -3.04 -3.05 1.45
C ALA A 53 -3.29 -4.54 1.79
N CYS A 54 -4.14 -4.78 2.79
CA CYS A 54 -4.33 -6.11 3.38
C CYS A 54 -5.24 -7.05 2.57
N ASP A 55 -5.80 -6.56 1.46
CA ASP A 55 -6.77 -7.22 0.59
C ASP A 55 -6.12 -7.85 -0.66
N TYR A 56 -4.79 -7.99 -0.69
CA TYR A 56 -4.04 -8.63 -1.78
C TYR A 56 -3.48 -10.01 -1.38
N PRO A 57 -4.31 -11.07 -1.37
CA PRO A 57 -3.97 -12.36 -0.78
C PRO A 57 -2.88 -13.15 -1.53
N PHE A 58 -2.62 -12.83 -2.80
CA PHE A 58 -1.60 -13.52 -3.61
C PHE A 58 -0.30 -12.73 -3.74
N LEU A 59 -0.15 -11.62 -3.04
CA LEU A 59 1.09 -10.85 -3.02
C LEU A 59 2.20 -11.66 -2.35
N SER A 60 3.33 -11.80 -3.04
CA SER A 60 4.47 -12.58 -2.56
C SER A 60 5.63 -11.71 -2.09
N VAL A 61 6.55 -12.29 -1.30
CA VAL A 61 7.82 -11.62 -0.92
C VAL A 61 8.64 -11.26 -2.17
N SER A 62 8.60 -12.08 -3.22
CA SER A 62 9.28 -11.76 -4.48
C SER A 62 8.68 -10.55 -5.20
N ASP A 63 7.39 -10.29 -5.06
CA ASP A 63 6.75 -9.08 -5.62
C ASP A 63 7.21 -7.83 -4.86
N LEU A 64 7.36 -7.92 -3.54
CA LEU A 64 7.89 -6.83 -2.72
C LEU A 64 9.35 -6.52 -3.06
N HIS A 65 10.18 -7.54 -3.27
CA HIS A 65 11.54 -7.36 -3.77
C HIS A 65 11.58 -6.75 -5.17
N HIS A 66 10.64 -7.12 -6.04
CA HIS A 66 10.53 -6.52 -7.36
C HIS A 66 10.23 -5.02 -7.27
N LEU A 67 9.27 -4.60 -6.44
CA LEU A 67 9.00 -3.18 -6.16
C LEU A 67 10.25 -2.46 -5.66
N GLN A 68 10.97 -3.06 -4.72
CA GLN A 68 12.19 -2.49 -4.15
C GLN A 68 13.30 -2.31 -5.19
N GLN A 69 13.50 -3.29 -6.06
CA GLN A 69 14.50 -3.25 -7.13
C GLN A 69 14.19 -2.18 -8.18
N GLU A 70 12.91 -1.95 -8.45
CA GLU A 70 12.45 -0.99 -9.45
C GLU A 70 12.28 0.43 -8.89
N MET A 71 12.42 0.62 -7.57
CA MET A 71 12.19 1.89 -6.89
C MET A 71 12.99 3.02 -7.53
N VAL A 72 12.27 3.99 -8.12
CA VAL A 72 12.81 5.24 -8.63
C VAL A 72 11.81 6.36 -8.42
N GLY A 73 12.31 7.54 -8.06
CA GLY A 73 11.50 8.75 -7.96
C GLY A 73 10.54 8.75 -6.77
N PRO A 74 9.55 9.67 -6.77
CA PRO A 74 8.71 9.90 -5.58
C PRO A 74 7.76 8.75 -5.26
N VAL A 75 7.23 8.09 -6.29
CA VAL A 75 6.38 6.90 -6.14
C VAL A 75 6.79 5.86 -7.18
N THR A 76 6.93 4.61 -6.77
CA THR A 76 6.97 3.45 -7.66
C THR A 76 5.89 2.47 -7.23
N CYS A 77 4.98 2.10 -8.12
CA CYS A 77 3.87 1.18 -7.79
C CYS A 77 3.56 0.21 -8.91
N PHE A 78 2.80 -0.84 -8.61
CA PHE A 78 2.31 -1.73 -9.64
C PHE A 78 1.26 -1.08 -10.54
N GLN A 79 1.08 -1.67 -11.72
CA GLN A 79 0.07 -1.32 -12.70
C GLN A 79 -0.51 -2.60 -13.28
N ASN A 80 -1.83 -2.63 -13.46
CA ASN A 80 -2.53 -3.76 -14.07
C ASN A 80 -2.41 -3.77 -15.61
N ALA A 81 -2.94 -4.82 -16.25
CA ALA A 81 -2.87 -4.99 -17.70
C ALA A 81 -3.51 -3.83 -18.49
N ASP A 82 -4.56 -3.22 -17.94
CA ASP A 82 -5.30 -2.08 -18.54
C ASP A 82 -4.60 -0.74 -18.33
N GLY A 83 -3.53 -0.72 -17.55
CA GLY A 83 -2.73 0.47 -17.32
C GLY A 83 -3.12 1.29 -16.09
N PHE A 84 -4.02 0.78 -15.24
CA PHE A 84 -4.33 1.43 -13.97
C PHE A 84 -3.25 1.16 -12.93
N CYS A 85 -2.77 2.22 -12.28
CA CYS A 85 -1.83 2.10 -11.18
C CYS A 85 -2.51 1.65 -9.88
N GLU A 86 -1.78 0.84 -9.11
CA GLU A 86 -2.16 0.37 -7.78
C GLU A 86 -1.25 0.99 -6.72
N PRO A 87 -1.54 2.23 -6.27
CA PRO A 87 -0.67 2.98 -5.34
C PRO A 87 -0.51 2.34 -3.96
N LEU A 88 -1.41 1.42 -3.59
CA LEU A 88 -1.37 0.67 -2.33
C LEU A 88 -0.53 -0.61 -2.43
N LEU A 89 0.09 -0.86 -3.58
CA LEU A 89 1.16 -1.82 -3.78
C LEU A 89 2.36 -1.07 -4.37
N GLY A 90 3.03 -0.29 -3.52
CA GLY A 90 4.03 0.66 -3.99
C GLY A 90 4.94 1.21 -2.90
N ILE A 91 5.99 1.90 -3.33
CA ILE A 91 6.97 2.56 -2.48
C ILE A 91 6.79 4.07 -2.62
N TRP A 92 6.67 4.75 -1.48
CA TRP A 92 6.37 6.16 -1.35
C TRP A 92 7.50 6.89 -0.64
N SER A 93 8.10 7.88 -1.30
CA SER A 93 9.12 8.73 -0.69
C SER A 93 8.47 9.83 0.19
N PRO A 94 9.27 10.51 1.04
CA PRO A 94 8.82 11.71 1.76
C PRO A 94 8.21 12.78 0.85
N GLU A 95 8.77 12.97 -0.35
CA GLU A 95 8.28 13.96 -1.33
C GLU A 95 6.86 13.63 -1.77
N ALA A 96 6.57 12.36 -2.10
CA ALA A 96 5.23 11.96 -2.50
C ALA A 96 4.21 12.07 -1.36
N MET A 97 4.62 11.77 -0.12
CA MET A 97 3.76 11.94 1.04
C MET A 97 3.41 13.42 1.30
N LEU A 98 4.36 14.34 1.06
CA LEU A 98 4.09 15.78 1.14
C LEU A 98 3.10 16.24 0.06
N VAL A 99 3.20 15.70 -1.16
CA VAL A 99 2.23 15.98 -2.22
C VAL A 99 0.85 15.44 -1.84
N LEU A 100 0.76 14.25 -1.25
CA LEU A 100 -0.50 13.72 -0.73
C LEU A 100 -1.12 14.63 0.33
N ASP A 101 -0.33 15.11 1.29
CA ASP A 101 -0.81 16.03 2.34
C ASP A 101 -1.38 17.33 1.74
N GLN A 102 -0.69 17.88 0.74
CA GLN A 102 -1.14 19.07 0.02
C GLN A 102 -2.44 18.84 -0.77
N ASN A 103 -2.60 17.67 -1.39
CA ASN A 103 -3.80 17.30 -2.13
C ASN A 103 -4.99 17.13 -1.18
N VAL A 104 -4.77 16.50 -0.02
CA VAL A 104 -5.82 16.29 0.98
C VAL A 104 -6.37 17.61 1.51
N ARG A 105 -5.50 18.59 1.78
CA ARG A 105 -5.91 19.96 2.17
C ARG A 105 -6.73 20.69 1.11
N LYS A 106 -6.66 20.25 -0.15
CA LYS A 106 -7.44 20.78 -1.29
C LYS A 106 -8.68 19.94 -1.61
N GLY A 107 -8.96 18.90 -0.83
CA GLY A 107 -10.10 18.00 -1.02
C GLY A 107 -9.86 16.84 -2.00
N ASP A 108 -8.62 16.59 -2.42
CA ASP A 108 -8.26 15.41 -3.22
C ASP A 108 -7.56 14.36 -2.34
N TRP A 109 -8.26 13.29 -2.02
CA TRP A 109 -7.79 12.24 -1.12
C TRP A 109 -7.26 11.00 -1.86
N GLY A 110 -7.27 10.99 -3.19
CA GLY A 110 -6.95 9.79 -3.95
C GLY A 110 -5.43 9.57 -4.12
N PRO A 111 -4.81 8.50 -3.60
CA PRO A 111 -3.37 8.26 -3.79
C PRO A 111 -2.98 8.15 -5.28
N LYS A 112 -3.91 7.75 -6.15
CA LYS A 112 -3.72 7.69 -7.61
C LYS A 112 -3.40 9.06 -8.22
N SER A 113 -3.89 10.17 -7.64
CA SER A 113 -3.61 11.52 -8.16
C SER A 113 -2.16 11.91 -7.94
N VAL A 114 -1.57 11.52 -6.81
CA VAL A 114 -0.15 11.76 -6.49
C VAL A 114 0.75 11.01 -7.46
N VAL A 115 0.45 9.74 -7.78
CA VAL A 115 1.21 8.97 -8.79
C VAL A 115 1.29 9.75 -10.10
N ARG A 116 0.18 10.35 -10.54
CA ARG A 116 0.13 11.16 -11.78
C ARG A 116 0.92 12.46 -11.63
N GLN A 117 0.70 13.20 -10.54
CA GLN A 117 1.31 14.50 -10.30
C GLN A 117 2.83 14.44 -10.17
N CYS A 118 3.34 13.39 -9.52
CA CYS A 118 4.78 13.16 -9.35
C CYS A 118 5.43 12.47 -10.55
N SER A 119 4.69 12.18 -11.63
CA SER A 119 5.17 11.32 -12.72
C SER A 119 5.76 10.00 -12.18
N GLY A 120 5.06 9.40 -11.20
CA GLY A 120 5.47 8.20 -10.51
C GLY A 120 5.68 7.03 -11.47
N LYS A 121 6.70 6.22 -11.18
CA LYS A 121 6.99 5.02 -11.96
C LYS A 121 5.89 3.98 -11.72
N THR A 122 5.41 3.41 -12.81
CA THR A 122 4.50 2.27 -12.77
C THR A 122 5.16 1.08 -13.44
N ILE A 123 5.06 -0.08 -12.82
CA ILE A 123 5.65 -1.32 -13.32
C ILE A 123 4.58 -2.41 -13.38
N ARG A 124 4.70 -3.34 -14.32
CA ARG A 124 3.86 -4.55 -14.31
C ARG A 124 4.46 -5.58 -13.35
N PRO A 125 3.64 -6.29 -12.57
CA PRO A 125 4.15 -7.42 -11.81
C PRO A 125 4.62 -8.53 -12.75
N ARG A 126 5.41 -9.48 -12.22
CA ARG A 126 5.81 -10.66 -12.99
C ARG A 126 4.65 -11.65 -13.14
N ASP A 127 3.71 -11.59 -12.21
CA ASP A 127 2.51 -12.42 -12.15
C ASP A 127 1.33 -11.54 -11.72
N ASP A 128 0.36 -11.37 -12.63
CA ASP A 128 -0.81 -10.50 -12.41
C ASP A 128 -1.70 -10.97 -11.25
N ARG A 129 -1.56 -12.23 -10.79
CA ARG A 129 -2.31 -12.74 -9.63
C ARG A 129 -2.04 -11.91 -8.38
N CYS A 130 -0.86 -11.31 -8.23
CA CYS A 130 -0.54 -10.47 -7.07
C CYS A 130 -1.39 -9.19 -7.00
N LEU A 131 -2.05 -8.79 -8.09
CA LEU A 131 -2.98 -7.65 -8.15
C LEU A 131 -4.44 -8.06 -7.91
N PHE A 132 -4.72 -9.33 -7.62
CA PHE A 132 -6.05 -9.74 -7.21
C PHE A 132 -6.40 -9.10 -5.88
N ASN A 133 -7.44 -8.27 -5.88
CA ASN A 133 -7.95 -7.60 -4.69
C ASN A 133 -9.23 -8.30 -4.22
N MET A 134 -9.25 -8.73 -2.95
CA MET A 134 -10.33 -9.45 -2.31
C MET A 134 -11.30 -8.47 -1.62
N ASN A 135 -12.39 -8.11 -2.29
CA ASN A 135 -13.36 -7.12 -1.79
C ASN A 135 -14.58 -7.74 -1.12
N THR A 136 -14.93 -8.96 -1.50
CA THR A 136 -16.21 -9.59 -1.14
C THR A 136 -16.00 -10.94 -0.46
N PRO A 137 -17.00 -11.43 0.30
CA PRO A 137 -16.97 -12.80 0.82
C PRO A 137 -16.84 -13.88 -0.27
N ALA A 138 -17.36 -13.63 -1.48
CA ALA A 138 -17.21 -14.56 -2.61
C ALA A 138 -15.76 -14.61 -3.14
N ASP A 139 -15.02 -13.51 -3.02
CA ASP A 139 -13.59 -13.49 -3.35
C ASP A 139 -12.81 -14.38 -2.39
N LEU A 140 -13.18 -14.41 -1.10
CA LEU A 140 -12.56 -15.30 -0.10
C LEU A 140 -12.71 -16.78 -0.48
N ASP A 141 -13.89 -17.22 -0.90
CA ASP A 141 -14.11 -18.60 -1.37
C ASP A 141 -13.22 -18.95 -2.57
N THR A 142 -13.02 -17.99 -3.47
CA THR A 142 -12.13 -18.15 -4.63
C THR A 142 -10.68 -18.26 -4.19
N VAL A 143 -10.24 -17.42 -3.25
CA VAL A 143 -8.89 -17.44 -2.68
C VAL A 143 -8.60 -18.77 -1.99
N LEU A 144 -9.54 -19.27 -1.18
CA LEU A 144 -9.38 -20.56 -0.48
C LEU A 144 -9.23 -21.73 -1.46
N LYS A 145 -10.07 -21.79 -2.50
CA LYS A 145 -9.97 -22.84 -3.54
C LYS A 145 -8.63 -22.78 -4.30
N LEU A 146 -8.17 -21.58 -4.63
CA LEU A 146 -6.90 -21.40 -5.35
C LEU A 146 -5.72 -21.78 -4.47
N LYS A 147 -5.77 -21.45 -3.17
CA LYS A 147 -4.77 -21.86 -2.19
C LYS A 147 -4.68 -23.39 -2.08
N ASP A 148 -5.82 -24.06 -1.93
CA ASP A 148 -5.86 -25.53 -1.84
C ASP A 148 -5.28 -26.20 -3.09
N CYS A 149 -5.54 -25.65 -4.29
CA CYS A 149 -4.95 -26.13 -5.54
C CYS A 149 -3.43 -25.92 -5.62
N LEU A 150 -2.92 -24.80 -5.09
CA LEU A 150 -1.48 -24.51 -5.05
C LEU A 150 -0.76 -25.44 -4.06
N ASP A 151 -1.35 -25.70 -2.90
CA ASP A 151 -0.80 -26.57 -1.87
C ASP A 151 -0.88 -28.06 -2.24
N SER A 152 -1.85 -28.46 -3.08
CA SER A 152 -2.03 -29.83 -3.56
C SER A 152 -1.20 -30.18 -4.81
N GLY A 153 -0.54 -29.19 -5.42
CA GLY A 153 0.26 -29.32 -6.64
C GLY A 153 1.76 -29.49 -6.43
N MET A 154 2.20 -29.77 -5.20
CA MET A 154 3.60 -29.94 -4.80
C MET A 154 3.92 -31.36 -4.33
#